data_AF-A0A9X1FUL7-F1
#
_entry.id   AF-A0A9X1FUL7-F1
#
_cell.length_a   1.000
_cell.length_b   1.000
_cell.length_c   1.000
_cell.angle_alpha   90.00
_cell.angle_beta   90.00
_cell.angle_gamma   90.00
#
_symmetry.space_group_name_H-M   'P 1'
#
loop_
_entity.id
_entity.type
_entity.pdbx_description
1 polymer ?
#
loop_
_entity_poly.entity_id
_entity_poly.type
_entity_poly.pdbx_seq_one_letter_code
_entity_poly.pdbx_strand_id
1 'polypeptide(L)'
;MSDPIALSARLDLPAASALMATIKDHGDADLILDLAEVKHLGALCLQVMLSAATSAVAQGRSLSLVNASDRVIDQLRVMGMTPEAISRGRQ
;
A
#
# COMPACT_ATOMS: atom_id res chain seq x y z
N MET A 1 -10.60 -1.15 -15.65
CA MET A 1 -11.03 -0.97 -14.26
C MET A 1 -10.11 -1.87 -13.46
N SER A 2 -9.28 -1.32 -12.60
CA SER A 2 -8.38 -2.13 -11.76
C SER A 2 -9.14 -2.66 -10.56
N ASP A 3 -8.89 -3.91 -10.19
CA ASP A 3 -9.54 -4.55 -9.07
C ASP A 3 -8.80 -4.22 -7.76
N PRO A 4 -9.52 -3.80 -6.70
CA PRO A 4 -8.90 -3.52 -5.42
C PRO A 4 -8.26 -4.79 -4.81
N ILE A 5 -6.99 -4.68 -4.47
CA ILE A 5 -6.21 -5.70 -3.77
C ILE A 5 -6.54 -5.61 -2.28
N ALA A 6 -7.35 -6.55 -1.80
CA ALA A 6 -7.65 -6.68 -0.38
C ALA A 6 -6.38 -7.00 0.42
N LEU A 7 -6.05 -6.14 1.38
CA LEU A 7 -4.89 -6.34 2.24
C LEU A 7 -5.26 -7.09 3.52
N SER A 8 -4.32 -7.93 3.98
CA SER A 8 -4.46 -8.67 5.23
C SER A 8 -4.66 -7.76 6.43
N ALA A 9 -5.45 -8.20 7.41
CA ALA A 9 -5.73 -7.43 8.61
C ALA A 9 -4.48 -7.01 9.42
N ARG A 10 -3.37 -7.74 9.26
CA ARG A 10 -2.08 -7.44 9.88
C ARG A 10 -1.00 -7.37 8.79
N LEU A 11 -0.53 -6.16 8.52
CA LEU A 11 0.56 -5.83 7.61
C LEU A 11 1.85 -5.61 8.38
N ASP A 12 2.44 -6.71 8.87
CA ASP A 12 3.68 -6.71 9.65
C ASP A 12 4.85 -7.34 8.85
N LEU A 13 6.03 -7.46 9.45
CA LEU A 13 7.22 -8.09 8.88
C LEU A 13 6.96 -9.39 8.07
N PRO A 14 6.20 -10.39 8.57
CA PRO A 14 5.92 -11.60 7.78
C PRO A 14 5.00 -11.36 6.58
N ALA A 15 4.12 -10.34 6.65
CA ALA A 15 3.19 -10.01 5.58
C ALA A 15 3.84 -9.21 4.46
N ALA A 16 5.00 -8.58 4.70
CA ALA A 16 5.67 -7.73 3.71
C ALA A 16 6.05 -8.50 2.44
N SER A 17 6.55 -9.74 2.58
CA SER A 17 6.90 -10.60 1.45
C SER A 17 5.66 -11.00 0.64
N ALA A 18 4.58 -11.39 1.34
CA ALA A 18 3.30 -11.72 0.70
C ALA A 18 2.71 -10.52 -0.05
N LEU A 19 2.73 -9.34 0.57
CA LEU A 19 2.28 -8.09 -0.04
C LEU A 19 3.05 -7.77 -1.33
N MET A 20 4.38 -7.89 -1.29
CA MET A 20 5.21 -7.68 -2.48
C MET A 20 4.87 -8.67 -3.60
N ALA A 21 4.65 -9.94 -3.27
CA ALA A 21 4.29 -10.97 -4.24
C ALA A 21 2.91 -10.66 -4.88
N THR A 22 1.91 -10.30 -4.08
CA THR A 22 0.57 -9.93 -4.57
C THR A 22 0.61 -8.71 -5.48
N ILE A 23 1.36 -7.66 -5.12
CA ILE A 23 1.53 -6.47 -5.96
C ILE A 23 2.19 -6.83 -7.28
N LYS A 24 3.21 -7.70 -7.25
CA LYS A 24 3.94 -8.14 -8.45
C LYS A 24 3.07 -9.00 -9.36
N ASP A 25 2.20 -9.83 -8.79
CA ASP A 25 1.25 -10.69 -9.51
C ASP A 25 0.16 -9.88 -10.21
N HIS A 26 -0.29 -8.78 -9.58
CA HIS A 26 -1.27 -7.84 -10.14
C HIS A 26 -0.78 -7.16 -11.45
N GLY A 27 0.53 -7.20 -11.70
CA GLY A 27 1.11 -6.92 -13.00
C GLY A 27 1.07 -5.45 -13.40
N ASP A 28 0.70 -5.22 -14.66
CA ASP A 28 0.94 -3.97 -15.38
C ASP A 28 -0.23 -2.95 -15.27
N ALA A 29 -1.09 -3.09 -14.26
CA ALA A 29 -2.30 -2.29 -14.08
C ALA A 29 -2.14 -1.21 -12.99
N ASP A 30 -3.10 -0.28 -12.92
CA ASP A 30 -3.19 0.68 -11.81
C ASP A 30 -3.45 -0.07 -10.50
N LEU A 31 -2.66 0.22 -9.45
CA LEU A 31 -2.71 -0.52 -8.20
C LEU A 31 -3.70 0.13 -7.24
N ILE A 32 -4.77 -0.56 -6.89
CA ILE A 32 -5.71 -0.11 -5.86
C ILE A 32 -5.51 -1.02 -4.65
N LEU A 33 -5.01 -0.48 -3.54
CA LEU A 33 -4.82 -1.21 -2.30
C LEU A 33 -5.99 -0.94 -1.37
N ASP A 34 -6.72 -2.00 -0.99
CA ASP A 34 -7.86 -1.90 -0.08
C ASP A 34 -7.43 -2.20 1.36
N LEU A 35 -7.59 -1.20 2.23
CA LEU A 35 -7.20 -1.24 3.63
C LEU A 35 -8.38 -1.48 4.59
N ALA A 36 -9.56 -1.87 4.09
CA ALA A 36 -10.78 -2.04 4.90
C ALA A 36 -10.56 -3.00 6.07
N GLU A 37 -9.86 -4.11 5.84
CA GLU A 37 -9.61 -5.12 6.87
C GLU A 37 -8.36 -4.83 7.71
N VAL A 38 -7.52 -3.87 7.30
CA VAL A 38 -6.22 -3.58 7.92
C VAL A 38 -6.42 -2.95 9.30
N LYS A 39 -5.93 -3.64 10.33
CA LYS A 39 -5.96 -3.22 11.75
C LYS A 39 -4.58 -2.86 12.30
N HIS A 40 -3.53 -3.34 11.63
CA HIS A 40 -2.16 -3.08 12.02
C HIS A 40 -1.26 -2.91 10.79
N LEU A 41 -0.66 -1.74 10.65
CA LEU A 41 0.35 -1.43 9.64
C LEU A 41 1.73 -1.26 10.27
N GLY A 42 2.70 -2.02 9.80
CA GLY A 42 4.11 -1.95 10.18
C GLY A 42 4.98 -1.23 9.15
N ALA A 43 6.18 -0.81 9.57
CA ALA A 43 7.14 -0.07 8.75
C ALA A 43 7.57 -0.78 7.46
N LEU A 44 7.81 -2.08 7.53
CA LEU A 44 8.23 -2.82 6.33
C LEU A 44 7.13 -2.90 5.27
N CYS A 45 5.88 -3.15 5.68
CA CYS A 45 4.77 -3.16 4.72
C CYS A 45 4.58 -1.79 4.09
N LEU A 46 4.72 -0.71 4.86
CA LEU A 46 4.71 0.65 4.32
C LEU A 46 5.84 0.87 3.29
N GLN A 47 7.06 0.40 3.57
CA GLN A 47 8.17 0.49 2.60
C GLN A 47 7.90 -0.29 1.32
N VAL A 48 7.24 -1.45 1.41
CA VAL A 48 6.81 -2.23 0.23
C VAL A 48 5.78 -1.44 -0.57
N MET A 49 4.76 -0.84 0.07
CA MET A 49 3.76 0.00 -0.60
C MET A 49 4.40 1.21 -1.29
N LEU A 50 5.35 1.89 -0.63
CA LEU A 50 6.09 3.02 -1.21
C LEU A 50 6.95 2.61 -2.41
N SER A 51 7.62 1.46 -2.31
CA SER A 51 8.42 0.90 -3.41
C SER A 51 7.54 0.54 -4.61
N ALA A 52 6.37 -0.05 -4.34
CA ALA A 52 5.36 -0.34 -5.35
C ALA A 52 4.83 0.94 -6.01
N ALA A 53 4.49 1.96 -5.23
CA ALA A 53 4.04 3.25 -5.74
C ALA A 53 5.11 3.92 -6.61
N THR A 54 6.36 3.92 -6.17
CA THR A 54 7.50 4.46 -6.94
C THR A 54 7.68 3.71 -8.26
N SER A 55 7.54 2.37 -8.23
CA SER A 55 7.63 1.53 -9.42
C SER A 55 6.45 1.73 -10.36
N ALA A 56 5.24 1.95 -9.84
CA ALA A 56 4.04 2.27 -10.63
C ALA A 56 4.22 3.62 -11.33
N VAL A 57 4.64 4.65 -10.61
CA VAL A 57 4.90 5.99 -11.15
C VAL A 57 5.99 5.94 -12.24
N ALA A 58 7.07 5.19 -12.03
CA ALA A 58 8.12 5.01 -13.03
C ALA A 58 7.63 4.34 -14.32
N GLN A 59 6.54 3.57 -14.24
CA GLN A 59 5.88 2.92 -15.37
C GLN A 59 4.70 3.74 -15.93
N GLY A 60 4.48 4.97 -15.45
CA GLY A 60 3.37 5.82 -15.89
C GLY A 60 2.01 5.41 -15.32
N ARG A 61 1.99 4.70 -14.18
CA ARG A 61 0.78 4.24 -13.48
C ARG A 61 0.62 4.93 -12.13
N SER A 62 -0.54 4.77 -11.54
CA SER A 62 -0.85 5.23 -10.19
C SER A 62 -1.00 4.08 -9.21
N LEU A 63 -0.82 4.42 -7.94
CA LEU A 63 -1.17 3.57 -6.81
C LEU A 63 -2.13 4.35 -5.91
N SER A 64 -3.26 3.75 -5.59
CA SER A 64 -4.31 4.37 -4.76
C SER A 64 -4.59 3.52 -3.53
N LEU A 65 -4.72 4.16 -2.37
CA LEU A 65 -5.15 3.51 -1.13
C LEU A 65 -6.63 3.82 -0.90
N VAL A 66 -7.45 2.79 -0.70
CA VAL A 66 -8.90 2.92 -0.45
C VAL A 66 -9.29 2.26 0.86
N ASN A 67 -10.42 2.69 1.44
CA ASN A 67 -11.00 2.13 2.67
C ASN A 67 -10.05 2.09 3.88
N ALA A 68 -9.09 3.03 3.96
CA ALA A 68 -8.21 3.13 5.11
C ALA A 68 -8.98 3.55 6.36
N SER A 69 -8.98 2.70 7.38
CA SER A 69 -9.59 3.00 8.67
C SER A 69 -8.82 4.09 9.42
N ASP A 70 -9.49 4.86 10.28
CA ASP A 70 -8.87 5.90 11.11
C ASP A 70 -7.65 5.40 11.89
N ARG A 71 -7.68 4.14 12.33
CA ARG A 71 -6.56 3.49 13.01
C ARG A 71 -5.34 3.38 12.10
N VAL A 72 -5.51 2.97 10.85
CA VAL A 72 -4.42 2.89 9.88
C VAL A 72 -3.89 4.28 9.55
N ILE A 73 -4.78 5.26 9.40
CA ILE A 73 -4.40 6.67 9.20
C ILE A 73 -3.57 7.20 10.36
N ASP A 74 -3.94 6.89 11.61
CA ASP A 74 -3.17 7.25 12.80
C ASP A 74 -1.77 6.59 12.81
N GLN A 75 -1.70 5.30 12.50
CA GLN A 75 -0.40 4.61 12.37
C GLN A 75 0.48 5.23 11.28
N LEU A 76 -0.09 5.56 10.12
CA LEU A 76 0.62 6.28 9.07
C LEU A 76 1.14 7.62 9.56
N ARG A 77 0.32 8.38 10.28
CA ARG A 77 0.70 9.67 10.87
C ARG A 77 1.84 9.53 11.87
N VAL A 78 1.82 8.52 12.74
CA VAL A 78 2.93 8.21 13.66
C VAL A 78 4.22 7.94 12.91
N MET A 79 4.12 7.35 11.71
CA MET A 79 5.25 7.06 10.82
C MET A 79 5.62 8.25 9.91
N GLY A 80 4.99 9.41 10.08
CA GLY A 80 5.25 10.62 9.30
C GLY A 80 4.70 10.59 7.88
N MET A 81 3.74 9.71 7.59
CA MET A 81 3.16 9.51 6.26
C MET A 81 1.66 9.79 6.23
N THR A 82 1.15 10.05 5.03
CA THR A 82 -0.28 10.11 4.73
C THR A 82 -0.60 9.13 3.60
N PRO A 83 -1.84 8.64 3.48
CA PRO A 83 -2.23 7.79 2.35
C PRO A 83 -1.92 8.47 1.00
N GLU A 84 -2.15 9.78 0.90
CA GLU A 84 -1.83 10.57 -0.29
C GLU A 84 -0.34 10.60 -0.61
N ALA A 85 0.53 10.68 0.42
CA ALA A 85 1.98 10.62 0.23
C ALA A 85 2.44 9.26 -0.30
N ILE A 86 1.78 8.17 0.12
CA ILE A 86 2.07 6.83 -0.38
C ILE A 86 1.66 6.72 -1.85
N SER A 87 0.46 7.20 -2.20
CA SER A 87 -0.05 7.19 -3.57
C SER A 87 0.83 7.93 -4.57
N ARG A 88 1.55 8.97 -4.13
CA ARG A 88 2.45 9.74 -5.00
C ARG A 88 3.82 9.09 -5.22
N GLY A 89 4.18 8.07 -4.45
CA GLY A 89 5.54 7.54 -4.42
C GLY A 89 6.54 8.50 -3.78
N ARG A 90 7.76 8.02 -3.51
CA ARG A 90 8.80 8.83 -2.85
C ARG A 90 9.32 9.88 -3.85
N GLN A 91 8.91 11.14 -3.71
CA GLN A 91 9.54 12.27 -4.42
C GLN A 91 10.92 12.59 -3.85
#